data_AF-A0AA36FWY2-F1
#
_entry.id   AF-A0AA36FWY2-F1
#
_cell.length_a   1.000
_cell.length_b   1.000
_cell.length_c   1.000
_cell.angle_alpha   90.00
_cell.angle_beta   90.00
_cell.angle_gamma   90.00
#
_symmetry.space_group_name_H-M   'P 1'
#
loop_
_entity.id
_entity.type
_entity.pdbx_description
1 polymer ?
#
loop_
_entity_poly.entity_id
_entity_poly.type
_entity_poly.pdbx_seq_one_letter_code
_entity_poly.pdbx_strand_id
1 'polypeptide(L)'
;MPRGGDVVEKKIEDIVGNMMRQLSQPGASYRQLQLTANLDGTEPRLGYTNTAAGLEKLARDMAALAKVYELSKTNATATKRDVFYDDKMIYETQRRADSAITNVCELLDVERQKIRITSSSKAFLRGELTFIDDEAKTIDARAAAIPISESLVEYRPISSALFILVIEKDATFQRLIDAGYFNVFPHSILMTGRGYPDLCSRKVLRFLGDRLAIPIFGLFDADVHGLSIYLSYKYGSGKWHVESSGVAVPKIQWLGLGFSDLDSLPIPEDQYLPIKFAEKKRLRQLVHRATQINEPAIVKEAEKMLEIGKKVELEVLTGGAGLGSRYIVTDYLRRKLYNYLPREPRQLAVAKDPNASKDKQRELVGKYKPTANRNIILIRHGQYVMDSKEKSLSDLGRKQADLLADRLAITGIKFDALHMSPLNRATETADILLQKLPPDLVRKMDPMLEEGPPYPPEPAAYHWVPSTNEFVTDGMRIEAAFRKYFHRASPRQTDDSTEIFVCHSNVIRYFVCRALQFPPEGWLRLSVANCSITWLQIRPNGRVTLKSLSDVGHLPHKKVTFG
;
A
#
# COMPACT_ATOMS: atom_id res chain seq x y z
N MET A 1 -1.07 30.88 19.89
CA MET A 1 0.07 30.05 20.38
C MET A 1 1.34 30.59 19.74
N PRO A 2 2.47 30.70 20.46
CA PRO A 2 3.72 31.19 19.87
C PRO A 2 4.14 30.24 18.74
N ARG A 3 4.70 30.78 17.65
CA ARG A 3 5.23 29.96 16.55
C ARG A 3 6.46 29.23 17.09
N GLY A 4 6.69 27.98 16.69
CA GLY A 4 7.77 27.14 17.25
C GLY A 4 9.19 27.74 17.18
N GLY A 5 9.42 28.76 16.34
CA GLY A 5 10.69 29.50 16.26
C GLY A 5 11.02 30.35 17.49
N ASP A 6 10.01 30.93 18.16
CA ASP A 6 10.22 31.82 19.32
C ASP A 6 10.86 31.08 20.51
N VAL A 7 10.58 29.78 20.64
CA VAL A 7 11.11 28.93 21.71
C VAL A 7 12.58 28.56 21.47
N VAL A 8 12.95 28.30 20.21
CA VAL A 8 14.33 27.93 19.86
C VAL A 8 15.27 29.13 19.98
N GLU A 9 14.84 30.30 19.53
CA GLU A 9 15.62 31.54 19.66
C GLU A 9 15.93 31.85 21.12
N LYS A 10 14.91 31.81 21.98
CA LYS A 10 15.06 32.08 23.40
C LYS A 10 16.03 31.09 24.06
N LYS A 11 15.93 29.80 23.76
CA LYS A 11 16.87 28.79 24.27
C LYS A 11 18.31 29.06 23.83
N ILE A 12 18.54 29.50 22.59
CA ILE A 12 19.88 29.84 22.10
C ILE A 12 20.42 31.08 22.80
N GLU A 13 19.60 32.12 22.97
CA GLU A 13 19.96 33.33 23.71
C GLU A 13 20.35 33.00 25.17
N ASP A 14 19.59 32.12 25.82
CA ASP A 14 19.88 31.65 27.19
C ASP A 14 21.20 30.86 27.27
N ILE A 15 21.51 30.00 26.28
CA ILE A 15 22.79 29.26 26.18
C ILE A 15 23.97 30.23 26.06
N VAL A 16 23.88 31.19 25.14
CA VAL A 16 24.95 32.16 24.90
C VAL A 16 25.12 33.07 26.12
N GLY A 17 24.01 33.50 26.74
CA GLY A 17 24.03 34.31 27.97
C GLY A 17 24.62 33.55 29.16
N ASN A 18 24.41 32.24 29.25
CA ASN A 18 25.05 31.39 30.26
C ASN A 18 26.55 31.25 30.00
N MET A 19 26.95 30.99 28.76
CA MET A 19 28.36 30.91 28.35
C MET A 19 29.13 32.20 28.67
N MET A 20 28.57 33.36 28.30
CA MET A 20 29.19 34.66 28.58
C MET A 20 29.34 34.92 30.08
N ARG A 21 28.37 34.50 30.90
CA ARG A 21 28.47 34.57 32.36
C ARG A 21 29.58 33.68 32.91
N GLN A 22 29.73 32.46 32.41
CA GLN A 22 30.82 31.57 32.81
C GLN A 22 32.19 32.15 32.45
N LEU A 23 32.32 32.78 31.28
CA LEU A 23 33.58 33.40 30.82
C LEU A 23 33.93 34.70 31.53
N SER A 24 32.95 35.40 32.10
CA SER A 24 33.14 36.68 32.78
C SER A 24 33.54 36.55 34.26
N GLN A 25 33.59 35.33 34.81
CA GLN A 25 33.97 35.10 36.20
C GLN A 25 35.50 35.20 36.40
N PRO A 26 35.98 35.81 37.51
CA PRO A 26 37.42 35.88 37.81
C PRO A 26 38.03 34.48 37.94
N GLY A 27 39.03 34.15 37.12
CA GLY A 27 39.65 32.82 37.08
C GLY A 27 38.92 31.81 36.17
N ALA A 28 37.92 32.25 35.40
CA ALA A 28 37.24 31.43 34.41
C ALA A 28 38.25 30.82 33.44
N SER A 29 38.23 29.49 33.37
CA SER A 29 39.02 28.73 32.42
C SER A 29 38.07 28.02 31.47
N TYR A 30 38.38 28.01 30.18
CA TYR A 30 37.69 27.19 29.18
C TYR A 30 37.58 25.70 29.58
N ARG A 31 38.37 25.26 30.59
CA ARG A 31 38.37 23.93 31.23
C ARG A 31 37.04 23.46 31.81
N GLN A 32 36.10 24.34 32.13
CA GLN A 32 34.82 23.98 32.79
C GLN A 32 33.59 24.45 32.01
N LEU A 33 33.78 24.90 30.77
CA LEU A 33 32.73 25.51 29.99
C LEU A 33 31.66 24.46 29.64
N GLN A 34 30.43 24.71 30.09
CA GLN A 34 29.27 23.87 29.81
C GLN A 34 28.23 24.66 29.04
N LEU A 35 27.79 24.14 27.90
CA LEU A 35 26.60 24.66 27.24
C LEU A 35 25.38 23.96 27.83
N THR A 36 24.40 24.76 28.27
CA THR A 36 23.13 24.30 28.86
C THR A 36 22.00 25.21 28.41
N ALA A 37 20.88 24.62 28.00
CA ALA A 37 19.70 25.33 27.51
C ALA A 37 18.78 25.91 28.60
N ASN A 38 19.03 25.57 29.88
CA ASN A 38 18.27 26.11 31.02
C ASN A 38 19.16 26.34 32.25
N LEU A 39 18.81 27.36 33.05
CA LEU A 39 19.55 27.80 34.24
C LEU A 39 19.26 26.98 35.51
N ASP A 40 18.21 26.16 35.48
CA ASP A 40 17.65 25.48 36.64
C ASP A 40 18.28 24.09 36.90
N GLY A 41 19.24 23.68 36.05
CA GLY A 41 20.15 22.56 36.30
C GLY A 41 19.64 21.16 35.92
N THR A 42 18.41 21.02 35.41
CA THR A 42 17.74 19.72 35.16
C THR A 42 17.78 19.20 33.71
N GLU A 43 18.37 19.93 32.75
CA GLU A 43 18.30 19.67 31.30
C GLU A 43 19.68 19.28 30.67
N PRO A 44 19.73 18.81 29.40
CA PRO A 44 20.94 18.24 28.78
C PRO A 44 22.13 19.22 28.73
N ARG A 45 23.32 18.72 29.06
CA ARG A 45 24.57 19.51 29.14
C ARG A 45 25.61 18.98 28.18
N LEU A 46 26.26 19.88 27.43
CA LEU A 46 27.45 19.57 26.66
C LEU A 46 28.69 20.13 27.37
N GLY A 47 29.55 19.23 27.82
CA GLY A 47 30.85 19.57 28.40
C GLY A 47 31.96 19.55 27.35
N TYR A 48 32.96 20.42 27.55
CA TYR A 48 34.12 20.54 26.67
C TYR A 48 35.42 20.40 27.45
N THR A 49 36.42 19.77 26.84
CA THR A 49 37.75 19.57 27.44
C THR A 49 38.73 20.63 26.94
N ASN A 50 39.70 21.02 27.78
CA ASN A 50 40.77 21.97 27.42
C ASN A 50 41.90 21.31 26.62
N THR A 51 41.53 20.58 25.57
CA THR A 51 42.43 20.02 24.57
C THR A 51 42.13 20.70 23.23
N ALA A 52 43.09 20.73 22.30
CA ALA A 52 42.86 21.28 20.95
C ALA A 52 41.58 20.69 20.31
N ALA A 53 41.41 19.37 20.41
CA ALA A 53 40.22 18.67 19.92
C ALA A 53 38.91 19.07 20.63
N GLY A 54 38.97 19.41 21.92
CA GLY A 54 37.80 19.87 22.70
C GLY A 54 37.39 21.30 22.34
N LEU A 55 38.35 22.19 22.11
CA LEU A 55 38.11 23.55 21.62
C LEU A 55 37.58 23.54 20.17
N GLU A 56 38.13 22.68 19.31
CA GLU A 56 37.59 22.47 17.96
C GLU A 56 36.16 21.92 18.01
N LYS A 57 35.82 21.07 18.98
CA LYS A 57 34.44 20.60 19.17
C LYS A 57 33.52 21.75 19.59
N LEU A 58 33.94 22.59 20.54
CA LEU A 58 33.19 23.77 20.97
C LEU A 58 32.95 24.73 19.81
N ALA A 59 33.98 25.03 19.01
CA ALA A 59 33.87 25.88 17.84
C ALA A 59 32.84 25.35 16.83
N ARG A 60 32.85 24.05 16.55
CA ARG A 60 31.88 23.39 15.64
C ARG A 60 30.45 23.44 16.17
N ASP A 61 30.26 23.14 17.46
CA ASP A 61 28.93 23.17 18.08
C ASP A 61 28.37 24.61 18.14
N MET A 62 29.22 25.61 18.41
CA MET A 62 28.87 27.03 18.40
C MET A 62 28.56 27.56 16.99
N ALA A 63 29.32 27.15 15.99
CA ALA A 63 29.04 27.49 14.59
C ALA A 63 27.69 26.93 14.14
N ALA A 64 27.36 25.70 14.54
CA ALA A 64 26.07 25.09 14.28
C ALA A 64 24.93 25.84 14.99
N LEU A 65 25.10 26.21 16.28
CA LEU A 65 24.12 27.04 17.02
C LEU A 65 23.89 28.40 16.36
N ALA A 66 24.95 29.08 15.95
CA ALA A 66 24.87 30.37 15.26
C ALA A 66 24.07 30.26 13.95
N LYS A 67 24.32 29.21 13.16
CA LYS A 67 23.57 28.96 11.93
C LYS A 67 22.08 28.70 12.21
N VAL A 68 21.77 27.91 13.24
CA VAL A 68 20.37 27.68 13.64
C VAL A 68 19.67 28.98 14.03
N TYR A 69 20.35 29.84 14.78
CA TYR A 69 19.81 31.15 15.18
C TYR A 69 19.55 32.06 13.98
N GLU A 70 20.50 32.12 13.04
CA GLU A 70 20.37 32.86 11.76
C GLU A 70 19.15 32.38 10.96
N LEU A 71 19.03 31.05 10.75
CA LEU A 71 17.89 30.45 10.07
C LEU A 71 16.57 30.75 10.79
N SER A 72 16.60 30.84 12.11
CA SER A 72 15.40 31.17 12.88
C SER A 72 14.94 32.61 12.66
N LYS A 73 15.86 33.58 12.79
CA LYS A 73 15.58 35.01 12.60
C LYS A 73 15.16 35.33 11.18
N THR A 74 15.80 34.71 10.19
CA THR A 74 15.49 34.93 8.76
C THR A 74 14.29 34.13 8.27
N ASN A 75 13.79 33.22 9.10
CA ASN A 75 12.77 32.24 8.74
C ASN A 75 13.14 31.39 7.50
N ALA A 76 14.43 31.20 7.25
CA ALA A 76 14.98 30.39 6.17
C ALA A 76 15.23 28.94 6.63
N THR A 77 15.44 28.03 5.67
CA THR A 77 15.81 26.63 5.96
C THR A 77 17.09 26.26 5.23
N ALA A 78 17.87 25.34 5.79
CA ALA A 78 19.11 24.86 5.19
C ALA A 78 19.19 23.34 5.23
N THR A 79 19.87 22.71 4.29
CA THR A 79 20.21 21.28 4.36
C THR A 79 21.50 21.06 5.15
N LYS A 80 21.74 19.82 5.61
CA LYS A 80 23.02 19.45 6.27
C LYS A 80 24.26 19.74 5.42
N ARG A 81 24.11 19.75 4.09
CA ARG A 81 25.20 20.07 3.17
C ARG A 81 25.43 21.56 3.12
N ASP A 82 24.38 22.36 3.11
CA ASP A 82 24.49 23.82 3.15
C ASP A 82 25.20 24.26 4.42
N VAL A 83 24.84 23.68 5.58
CA VAL A 83 25.54 23.92 6.85
C VAL A 83 27.03 23.54 6.78
N PHE A 84 27.37 22.45 6.09
CA PHE A 84 28.76 22.04 5.89
C PHE A 84 29.52 22.96 4.92
N TYR A 85 28.87 23.45 3.87
CA TYR A 85 29.49 24.31 2.85
C TYR A 85 29.62 25.76 3.32
N ASP A 86 28.69 26.24 4.15
CA ASP A 86 28.73 27.58 4.76
C ASP A 86 30.01 27.77 5.57
N ASP A 87 30.50 26.72 6.24
CA ASP A 87 31.77 26.78 6.98
C ASP A 87 32.60 25.49 6.86
N LYS A 88 33.09 25.24 5.64
CA LYS A 88 33.90 24.05 5.33
C LYS A 88 35.20 23.99 6.16
N MET A 89 35.75 25.14 6.56
CA MET A 89 36.98 25.20 7.35
C MET A 89 36.74 24.75 8.80
N ILE A 90 35.65 25.17 9.44
CA ILE A 90 35.33 24.75 10.82
C ILE A 90 34.95 23.27 10.89
N TYR A 91 34.17 22.77 9.92
CA TYR A 91 33.70 21.39 9.99
C TYR A 91 34.69 20.36 9.44
N GLU A 92 35.50 20.72 8.43
CA GLU A 92 36.44 19.88 7.66
C GLU A 92 35.79 18.70 6.91
N THR A 93 34.93 17.92 7.57
CA THR A 93 34.25 16.73 7.05
C THR A 93 32.75 16.76 7.35
N GLN A 94 31.94 16.20 6.45
CA GLN A 94 30.48 16.11 6.64
C GLN A 94 30.12 15.38 7.95
N ARG A 95 30.91 14.38 8.36
CA ARG A 95 30.69 13.63 9.60
C ARG A 95 30.79 14.52 10.84
N ARG A 96 31.70 15.50 10.84
CA ARG A 96 31.86 16.46 11.95
C ARG A 96 30.71 17.47 11.99
N ALA A 97 30.25 17.95 10.82
CA ALA A 97 29.04 18.79 10.72
C ALA A 97 27.80 18.05 11.23
N ASP A 98 27.58 16.80 10.78
CA ASP A 98 26.46 15.98 11.23
C ASP A 98 26.48 15.72 12.75
N SER A 99 27.67 15.56 13.33
CA SER A 99 27.84 15.43 14.78
C SER A 99 27.50 16.72 15.51
N ALA A 100 27.93 17.87 15.02
CA ALA A 100 27.64 19.17 15.62
C ALA A 100 26.13 19.46 15.60
N ILE A 101 25.46 19.24 14.45
CA ILE A 101 23.99 19.37 14.34
C ILE A 101 23.28 18.48 15.35
N THR A 102 23.77 17.24 15.54
CA THR A 102 23.18 16.30 16.50
C THR A 102 23.36 16.78 17.94
N ASN A 103 24.55 17.27 18.30
CA ASN A 103 24.82 17.85 19.60
C ASN A 103 23.90 19.06 19.88
N VAL A 104 23.67 19.92 18.88
CA VAL A 104 22.79 21.09 19.01
C VAL A 104 21.33 20.68 19.23
N CYS A 105 20.83 19.65 18.54
CA CYS A 105 19.50 19.09 18.79
C CYS A 105 19.37 18.53 20.21
N GLU A 106 20.38 17.81 20.69
CA GLU A 106 20.42 17.28 22.06
C GLU A 106 20.48 18.39 23.09
N LEU A 107 21.28 19.44 22.85
CA LEU A 107 21.41 20.59 23.74
C LEU A 107 20.10 21.38 23.86
N LEU A 108 19.42 21.62 22.73
CA LEU A 108 18.18 22.39 22.69
C LEU A 108 16.95 21.56 23.09
N ASP A 109 17.09 20.24 23.21
CA ASP A 109 16.00 19.27 23.38
C ASP A 109 14.87 19.47 22.35
N VAL A 110 15.26 19.58 21.09
CA VAL A 110 14.32 19.74 19.97
C VAL A 110 14.70 18.88 18.78
N GLU A 111 13.70 18.46 18.03
CA GLU A 111 13.89 17.79 16.75
C GLU A 111 14.56 18.72 15.72
N ARG A 112 15.37 18.16 14.80
CA ARG A 112 16.06 18.91 13.71
C ARG A 112 15.16 19.90 12.95
N GLN A 113 13.88 19.58 12.81
CA GLN A 113 12.93 20.44 12.11
C GLN A 113 12.71 21.79 12.80
N LYS A 114 12.71 21.81 14.13
CA LYS A 114 12.51 23.04 14.90
C LYS A 114 13.71 23.97 14.83
N ILE A 115 14.90 23.42 14.53
CA ILE A 115 16.11 24.20 14.25
C ILE A 115 16.27 24.57 12.77
N ARG A 116 15.24 24.34 11.94
CA ARG A 116 15.16 24.70 10.51
C ARG A 116 16.26 24.09 9.62
N ILE A 117 16.92 23.02 10.08
CA ILE A 117 17.84 22.22 9.27
C ILE A 117 17.09 20.99 8.75
N THR A 118 16.87 20.94 7.44
CA THR A 118 16.09 19.88 6.79
C THR A 118 16.98 18.79 6.20
N SER A 119 16.40 17.61 6.04
CA SER A 119 17.02 16.53 5.26
C SER A 119 16.49 16.56 3.84
N SER A 120 17.37 16.71 2.83
CA SER A 120 16.97 16.49 1.45
C SER A 120 16.75 15.01 1.24
N SER A 121 15.49 14.61 1.12
CA SER A 121 15.15 13.23 0.79
C SER A 121 15.45 12.98 -0.67
N LYS A 122 16.00 11.80 -0.95
CA LYS A 122 16.21 11.31 -2.32
C LYS A 122 15.10 10.35 -2.76
N ALA A 123 14.10 10.15 -1.92
CA ALA A 123 13.05 9.17 -2.08
C ALA A 123 11.93 9.69 -2.98
N PHE A 124 11.23 8.76 -3.64
CA PHE A 124 10.10 9.05 -4.50
C PHE A 124 8.89 8.23 -4.11
N LEU A 125 7.71 8.78 -4.42
CA LEU A 125 6.42 8.15 -4.21
C LEU A 125 5.58 8.26 -5.48
N ARG A 126 4.86 7.20 -5.84
CA ARG A 126 3.89 7.19 -6.94
C ARG A 126 2.73 6.27 -6.62
N GLY A 127 1.53 6.57 -7.12
CA GLY A 127 0.39 5.65 -7.08
C GLY A 127 -0.91 6.35 -6.72
N GLU A 128 -1.87 5.58 -6.22
CA GLU A 128 -3.21 6.04 -5.90
C GLU A 128 -3.22 6.96 -4.67
N LEU A 129 -2.68 8.17 -4.81
CA LEU A 129 -2.52 9.15 -3.74
C LEU A 129 -2.52 10.58 -4.30
N THR A 130 -3.31 11.43 -3.67
CA THR A 130 -3.32 12.88 -3.91
C THR A 130 -3.22 13.61 -2.58
N PHE A 131 -2.34 14.59 -2.50
CA PHE A 131 -2.22 15.48 -1.35
C PHE A 131 -2.99 16.77 -1.62
N ILE A 132 -3.76 17.24 -0.64
CA ILE A 132 -4.53 18.49 -0.73
C ILE A 132 -4.23 19.35 0.49
N ASP A 133 -3.94 20.63 0.29
CA ASP A 133 -3.80 21.60 1.38
C ASP A 133 -5.12 22.31 1.71
N ASP A 134 -5.10 23.18 2.72
CA ASP A 134 -6.28 23.93 3.17
C ASP A 134 -6.76 24.97 2.12
N GLU A 135 -5.90 25.34 1.17
CA GLU A 135 -6.20 26.27 0.05
C GLU A 135 -6.66 25.53 -1.22
N ALA A 136 -6.91 24.22 -1.13
CA ALA A 136 -7.32 23.34 -2.22
C ALA A 136 -6.28 23.16 -3.35
N LYS A 137 -5.01 23.49 -3.12
CA LYS A 137 -3.90 23.11 -4.01
C LYS A 137 -3.68 21.60 -3.90
N THR A 138 -3.45 20.97 -5.04
CA THR A 138 -3.28 19.51 -5.11
C THR A 138 -1.91 19.10 -5.63
N ILE A 139 -1.34 18.06 -5.02
CA ILE A 139 -0.16 17.34 -5.52
C ILE A 139 -0.60 15.92 -5.82
N ASP A 140 -0.67 15.57 -7.10
CA ASP A 140 -1.19 14.27 -7.55
C ASP A 140 -0.07 13.29 -7.88
N ALA A 141 0.07 12.23 -7.06
CA ALA A 141 1.07 11.18 -7.25
C ALA A 141 0.59 10.06 -8.20
N ARG A 142 -0.63 10.16 -8.76
CA ARG A 142 -1.14 9.21 -9.77
C ARG A 142 -0.52 9.45 -11.13
N ALA A 143 -0.36 10.72 -11.50
CA ALA A 143 0.15 11.13 -12.80
C ALA A 143 1.64 10.81 -12.95
N ALA A 144 2.45 11.13 -11.93
CA ALA A 144 3.89 10.95 -11.96
C ALA A 144 4.46 10.64 -10.57
N ALA A 145 5.69 10.13 -10.54
CA ALA A 145 6.42 9.98 -9.29
C ALA A 145 6.77 11.37 -8.73
N ILE A 146 6.42 11.62 -7.47
CA ILE A 146 6.71 12.85 -6.77
C ILE A 146 7.88 12.64 -5.80
N PRO A 147 8.78 13.63 -5.65
CA PRO A 147 9.82 13.57 -4.64
C PRO A 147 9.20 13.65 -3.24
N ILE A 148 9.74 12.87 -2.32
CA ILE A 148 9.34 12.93 -0.91
C ILE A 148 10.02 14.12 -0.25
N SER A 149 9.23 15.06 0.24
CA SER A 149 9.65 16.20 1.06
C SER A 149 8.96 16.18 2.40
N GLU A 150 9.58 16.81 3.41
CA GLU A 150 9.00 16.89 4.76
C GLU A 150 7.67 17.66 4.76
N SER A 151 7.48 18.62 3.84
CA SER A 151 6.24 19.39 3.69
C SER A 151 5.02 18.52 3.37
N LEU A 152 5.17 17.32 2.80
CA LEU A 152 4.04 16.44 2.48
C LEU A 152 3.21 16.04 3.70
N VAL A 153 3.78 16.10 4.91
CA VAL A 153 3.05 15.79 6.16
C VAL A 153 2.06 16.88 6.59
N GLU A 154 2.19 18.07 6.02
CA GLU A 154 1.29 19.20 6.26
C GLU A 154 0.02 19.10 5.40
N TYR A 155 0.09 18.38 4.28
CA TYR A 155 -1.05 18.16 3.39
C TYR A 155 -1.93 17.02 3.89
N ARG A 156 -3.20 17.06 3.51
CA ARG A 156 -4.14 15.95 3.70
C ARG A 156 -3.98 14.91 2.59
N PRO A 157 -3.61 13.65 2.89
CA PRO A 157 -3.58 12.58 1.90
C PRO A 157 -4.99 12.06 1.61
N ILE A 158 -5.32 11.94 0.33
CA ILE A 158 -6.54 11.30 -0.19
C ILE A 158 -6.12 10.13 -1.06
N SER A 159 -6.62 8.95 -0.72
CA SER A 159 -6.21 7.71 -1.39
C SER A 159 -7.29 6.63 -1.26
N SER A 160 -7.46 5.85 -2.32
CA SER A 160 -8.22 4.59 -2.32
C SER A 160 -7.29 3.36 -2.32
N ALA A 161 -5.99 3.55 -2.08
CA ALA A 161 -5.00 2.49 -2.11
C ALA A 161 -5.29 1.41 -1.05
N LEU A 162 -5.00 0.17 -1.39
CA LEU A 162 -5.18 -0.99 -0.52
C LEU A 162 -3.92 -1.29 0.30
N PHE A 163 -2.75 -0.83 -0.14
CA PHE A 163 -1.46 -1.05 0.50
C PHE A 163 -0.39 -0.07 0.00
N ILE A 164 0.70 0.03 0.75
CA ILE A 164 1.94 0.70 0.35
C ILE A 164 3.02 -0.36 0.13
N LEU A 165 3.73 -0.31 -0.99
CA LEU A 165 4.90 -1.14 -1.27
C LEU A 165 6.16 -0.27 -1.29
N VAL A 166 7.11 -0.60 -0.42
CA VAL A 166 8.40 0.07 -0.28
C VAL A 166 9.48 -0.76 -0.96
N ILE A 167 10.21 -0.15 -1.89
CA ILE A 167 11.31 -0.75 -2.64
C ILE A 167 12.63 -0.11 -2.22
N GLU A 168 13.71 -0.90 -2.21
CA GLU A 168 15.04 -0.42 -1.85
C GLU A 168 15.62 0.56 -2.88
N LYS A 169 15.79 0.11 -4.13
CA LYS A 169 16.58 0.79 -5.17
C LYS A 169 15.68 1.61 -6.10
N ASP A 170 16.22 2.72 -6.60
CA ASP A 170 15.54 3.55 -7.61
C ASP A 170 15.37 2.82 -8.93
N ALA A 171 16.40 2.08 -9.35
CA ALA A 171 16.38 1.31 -10.60
C ALA A 171 15.24 0.28 -10.61
N THR A 172 15.06 -0.47 -9.51
CA THR A 172 13.96 -1.42 -9.37
C THR A 172 12.60 -0.71 -9.35
N PHE A 173 12.50 0.45 -8.69
CA PHE A 173 11.27 1.25 -8.68
C PHE A 173 10.86 1.69 -10.10
N GLN A 174 11.81 2.21 -10.90
CA GLN A 174 11.54 2.58 -12.29
C GLN A 174 11.19 1.35 -13.14
N ARG A 175 11.95 0.25 -13.03
CA ARG A 175 11.64 -1.00 -13.75
C ARG A 175 10.26 -1.56 -13.43
N LEU A 176 9.79 -1.47 -12.18
CA LEU A 176 8.43 -1.87 -11.81
C LEU A 176 7.38 -1.03 -12.52
N ILE A 177 7.59 0.29 -12.57
CA ILE A 177 6.71 1.22 -13.29
C ILE A 177 6.67 0.86 -14.78
N ASP A 178 7.83 0.70 -15.40
CA ASP A 178 7.97 0.37 -16.84
C ASP A 178 7.38 -1.00 -17.18
N ALA A 179 7.46 -1.96 -16.24
CA ALA A 179 6.83 -3.27 -16.35
C ALA A 179 5.30 -3.24 -16.18
N GLY A 180 4.70 -2.06 -15.97
CA GLY A 180 3.25 -1.87 -15.84
C GLY A 180 2.70 -2.21 -14.46
N TYR A 181 3.46 -1.97 -13.39
CA TYR A 181 3.04 -2.22 -12.01
C TYR A 181 1.64 -1.68 -11.69
N PHE A 182 1.33 -0.44 -12.07
CA PHE A 182 0.02 0.17 -11.80
C PHE A 182 -1.12 -0.38 -12.64
N ASN A 183 -0.83 -1.12 -13.72
CA ASN A 183 -1.86 -1.84 -14.48
C ASN A 183 -2.34 -3.08 -13.71
N VAL A 184 -1.44 -3.70 -12.93
CA VAL A 184 -1.74 -4.90 -12.13
C VAL A 184 -2.22 -4.51 -10.73
N PHE A 185 -1.63 -3.45 -10.15
CA PHE A 185 -1.93 -2.95 -8.81
C PHE A 185 -2.38 -1.48 -8.82
N PRO A 186 -3.52 -1.15 -9.46
CA PRO A 186 -3.97 0.24 -9.61
C PRO A 186 -4.28 0.92 -8.27
N HIS A 187 -4.79 0.18 -7.29
CA HIS A 187 -5.08 0.67 -5.95
C HIS A 187 -3.90 0.44 -5.00
N SER A 188 -2.73 0.95 -5.34
CA SER A 188 -1.54 0.83 -4.49
C SER A 188 -0.69 2.10 -4.52
N ILE A 189 0.15 2.26 -3.50
CA ILE A 189 1.17 3.29 -3.44
C ILE A 189 2.53 2.59 -3.48
N LEU A 190 3.39 3.01 -4.41
CA LEU A 190 4.77 2.57 -4.54
C LEU A 190 5.70 3.66 -4.01
N MET A 191 6.67 3.28 -3.18
CA MET A 191 7.66 4.19 -2.60
C MET A 191 9.06 3.59 -2.76
N THR A 192 10.07 4.42 -3.02
CA THR A 192 11.48 4.01 -3.00
C THR A 192 12.30 4.84 -2.04
N GLY A 193 13.14 4.19 -1.22
CA GLY A 193 14.04 4.85 -0.28
C GLY A 193 15.43 5.20 -0.84
N ARG A 194 15.77 4.70 -2.04
CA ARG A 194 17.13 4.75 -2.63
C ARG A 194 18.22 4.24 -1.67
N GLY A 195 18.02 3.05 -1.12
CA GLY A 195 18.88 2.40 -0.14
C GLY A 195 18.36 2.54 1.29
N TYR A 196 19.25 2.88 2.24
CA TYR A 196 18.87 3.09 3.63
C TYR A 196 17.95 4.31 3.76
N PRO A 197 16.82 4.18 4.49
CA PRO A 197 15.84 5.25 4.55
C PRO A 197 16.32 6.42 5.41
N ASP A 198 16.20 7.62 4.85
CA ASP A 198 16.41 8.85 5.60
C ASP A 198 15.25 9.15 6.57
N LEU A 199 15.42 10.19 7.39
CA LEU A 199 14.41 10.60 8.37
C LEU A 199 13.10 11.04 7.70
N CYS A 200 13.20 11.83 6.63
CA CYS A 200 12.07 12.34 5.86
C CYS A 200 11.21 11.21 5.27
N SER A 201 11.85 10.25 4.60
CA SER A 201 11.22 9.07 4.01
C SER A 201 10.45 8.27 5.05
N ARG A 202 11.06 8.00 6.22
CA ARG A 202 10.39 7.27 7.30
C ARG A 202 9.23 8.07 7.90
N LYS A 203 9.39 9.39 8.06
CA LYS A 203 8.36 10.27 8.59
C LYS A 203 7.14 10.31 7.66
N VAL A 204 7.33 10.46 6.36
CA VAL A 204 6.25 10.45 5.37
C VAL A 204 5.61 9.06 5.28
N LEU A 205 6.39 7.98 5.27
CA LEU A 205 5.84 6.62 5.27
C LEU A 205 5.01 6.33 6.53
N ARG A 206 5.50 6.75 7.71
CA ARG A 206 4.76 6.63 8.97
C ARG A 206 3.48 7.44 8.94
N PHE A 207 3.55 8.69 8.47
CA PHE A 207 2.40 9.57 8.29
C PHE A 207 1.33 8.93 7.39
N LEU A 208 1.71 8.43 6.22
CA LEU A 208 0.79 7.75 5.32
C LEU A 208 0.21 6.48 5.94
N GLY A 209 1.04 5.67 6.59
CA GLY A 209 0.62 4.46 7.30
C GLY A 209 -0.42 4.72 8.41
N ASP A 210 -0.24 5.79 9.16
CA ASP A 210 -1.14 6.16 10.26
C ASP A 210 -2.41 6.84 9.76
N ARG A 211 -2.33 7.67 8.72
CA ARG A 211 -3.49 8.38 8.15
C ARG A 211 -4.38 7.49 7.29
N LEU A 212 -3.79 6.65 6.45
CA LEU A 212 -4.52 5.77 5.54
C LEU A 212 -4.94 4.45 6.20
N ALA A 213 -4.25 4.04 7.28
CA ALA A 213 -4.50 2.78 7.99
C ALA A 213 -4.48 1.54 7.07
N ILE A 214 -3.61 1.57 6.06
CA ILE A 214 -3.39 0.48 5.10
C ILE A 214 -2.10 -0.28 5.42
N PRO A 215 -2.02 -1.58 5.07
CA PRO A 215 -0.80 -2.37 5.20
C PRO A 215 0.39 -1.74 4.45
N ILE A 216 1.57 -1.88 5.04
CA ILE A 216 2.84 -1.43 4.43
C ILE A 216 3.73 -2.65 4.27
N PHE A 217 4.15 -2.90 3.04
CA PHE A 217 5.03 -4.01 2.68
C PHE A 217 6.38 -3.48 2.24
N GLY A 218 7.45 -4.15 2.64
CA GLY A 218 8.80 -3.88 2.17
C GLY A 218 9.34 -5.01 1.32
N LEU A 219 9.86 -4.67 0.14
CA LEU A 219 10.54 -5.57 -0.77
C LEU A 219 11.98 -5.10 -0.99
N PHE A 220 12.94 -5.90 -0.52
CA PHE A 220 14.36 -5.57 -0.48
C PHE A 220 15.22 -6.71 -1.05
N ASP A 221 16.51 -6.45 -1.25
CA ASP A 221 17.46 -7.47 -1.70
C ASP A 221 17.60 -8.61 -0.68
N ALA A 222 17.86 -9.83 -1.16
CA ALA A 222 18.10 -11.00 -0.32
C ALA A 222 19.57 -11.03 0.15
N ASP A 223 19.94 -10.01 0.94
CA ASP A 223 21.26 -9.89 1.54
C ASP A 223 21.20 -9.26 2.95
N VAL A 224 22.36 -9.13 3.60
CA VAL A 224 22.46 -8.54 4.94
C VAL A 224 22.04 -7.06 4.98
N HIS A 225 22.18 -6.35 3.87
CA HIS A 225 21.83 -4.94 3.75
C HIS A 225 20.31 -4.76 3.62
N GLY A 226 19.63 -5.53 2.77
CA GLY A 226 18.18 -5.53 2.64
C GLY A 226 17.48 -5.81 3.97
N LEU A 227 17.93 -6.82 4.72
CA LEU A 227 17.44 -7.10 6.08
C LEU A 227 17.68 -5.92 7.03
N SER A 228 18.85 -5.28 6.95
CA SER A 228 19.18 -4.12 7.78
C SER A 228 18.33 -2.89 7.43
N ILE A 229 18.00 -2.70 6.15
CA ILE A 229 17.15 -1.61 5.65
C ILE A 229 15.72 -1.80 6.17
N TYR A 230 15.17 -3.01 6.08
CA TYR A 230 13.87 -3.33 6.67
C TYR A 230 13.80 -3.01 8.16
N LEU A 231 14.79 -3.47 8.93
CA LEU A 231 14.86 -3.19 10.37
C LEU A 231 15.01 -1.68 10.65
N SER A 232 15.67 -0.93 9.77
CA SER A 232 15.82 0.53 9.89
C SER A 232 14.51 1.28 9.65
N TYR A 233 13.64 0.77 8.77
CA TYR A 233 12.26 1.25 8.65
C TYR A 233 11.44 0.90 9.89
N LYS A 234 11.48 -0.37 10.33
CA LYS A 234 10.59 -0.88 11.38
C LYS A 234 10.90 -0.35 12.78
N TYR A 235 12.18 -0.26 13.13
CA TYR A 235 12.64 0.07 14.49
C TYR A 235 13.49 1.34 14.59
N GLY A 236 13.85 1.95 13.46
CA GLY A 236 14.77 3.07 13.45
C GLY A 236 16.25 2.65 13.33
N SER A 237 17.13 3.66 13.25
CA SER A 237 18.58 3.43 13.28
C SER A 237 18.99 3.05 14.70
N GLY A 238 19.75 1.97 14.90
CA GLY A 238 20.05 1.39 16.23
C GLY A 238 20.83 2.27 17.23
N LYS A 239 21.06 3.55 16.93
CA LYS A 239 21.50 4.55 17.92
C LYS A 239 20.25 5.26 18.44
N TRP A 240 19.99 5.12 19.73
CA TRP A 240 18.96 5.86 20.44
C TRP A 240 19.24 7.37 20.36
N HIS A 241 18.70 8.02 19.34
CA HIS A 241 18.60 9.47 19.27
C HIS A 241 17.14 9.84 19.51
N VAL A 242 16.88 10.96 20.19
CA VAL A 242 15.53 11.50 20.46
C VAL A 242 14.63 11.46 19.22
N GLU A 243 15.22 11.74 18.04
CA GLU A 243 14.57 11.75 16.73
C GLU A 243 14.21 10.37 16.14
N SER A 244 14.94 9.31 16.53
CA SER A 244 14.71 7.96 15.97
C SER A 244 13.46 7.30 16.57
N SER A 245 13.04 7.74 17.75
CA SER A 245 11.90 7.21 18.50
C SER A 245 10.56 7.45 17.80
N GLY A 246 10.39 8.60 17.13
CA GLY A 246 9.11 9.05 16.56
C GLY A 246 8.87 8.72 15.09
N VAL A 247 9.90 8.28 14.35
CA VAL A 247 9.84 8.06 12.89
C VAL A 247 9.84 6.58 12.50
N ALA A 248 9.92 5.67 13.46
CA ALA A 248 9.86 4.24 13.17
C ALA A 248 8.49 3.86 12.54
N VAL A 249 8.51 2.87 11.65
CA VAL A 249 7.31 2.32 11.00
C VAL A 249 7.02 0.88 11.47
N PRO A 250 6.64 0.65 12.75
CA PRO A 250 6.37 -0.68 13.30
C PRO A 250 5.44 -1.57 12.48
N LYS A 251 4.50 -0.97 11.74
CA LYS A 251 3.50 -1.68 10.93
C LYS A 251 4.05 -2.26 9.62
N ILE A 252 5.30 -1.96 9.24
CA ILE A 252 5.90 -2.48 8.01
C ILE A 252 6.15 -4.00 8.11
N GLN A 253 5.68 -4.73 7.10
CA GLN A 253 5.83 -6.17 6.99
C GLN A 253 6.87 -6.52 5.92
N TRP A 254 7.74 -7.48 6.21
CA TRP A 254 8.68 -8.02 5.24
C TRP A 254 7.93 -8.87 4.22
N LEU A 255 7.93 -8.45 2.95
CA LEU A 255 7.30 -9.20 1.86
C LEU A 255 8.29 -10.18 1.20
N GLY A 256 9.55 -9.77 1.10
CA GLY A 256 10.65 -10.48 0.46
C GLY A 256 11.76 -9.50 0.05
N LEU A 257 12.72 -9.88 -0.77
CA LEU A 257 13.00 -11.23 -1.28
C LEU A 257 13.62 -12.09 -0.16
N GLY A 258 13.00 -13.21 0.18
CA GLY A 258 13.54 -14.16 1.16
C GLY A 258 14.23 -15.34 0.50
N PHE A 259 15.20 -15.95 1.18
CA PHE A 259 15.74 -17.26 0.83
C PHE A 259 14.70 -18.37 0.92
N SER A 260 13.64 -18.20 1.73
CA SER A 260 12.48 -19.09 1.67
C SER A 260 11.75 -19.04 0.32
N ASP A 261 11.87 -17.93 -0.43
CA ASP A 261 11.21 -17.77 -1.73
C ASP A 261 12.03 -18.36 -2.87
N LEU A 262 13.37 -18.27 -2.76
CA LEU A 262 14.30 -18.67 -3.81
C LEU A 262 14.18 -20.15 -4.20
N ASP A 263 13.85 -21.04 -3.26
CA ASP A 263 13.65 -22.47 -3.55
C ASP A 263 12.54 -22.72 -4.59
N SER A 264 11.59 -21.78 -4.69
CA SER A 264 10.43 -21.87 -5.58
C SER A 264 10.56 -21.01 -6.85
N LEU A 265 11.69 -20.31 -7.00
CA LEU A 265 11.93 -19.38 -8.10
C LEU A 265 12.92 -19.99 -9.09
N PRO A 266 12.65 -19.91 -10.41
CA PRO A 266 13.58 -20.40 -11.43
C PRO A 266 14.73 -19.40 -11.63
N ILE A 267 15.61 -19.29 -10.64
CA ILE A 267 16.77 -18.39 -10.67
C ILE A 267 18.01 -19.20 -11.09
N PRO A 268 18.68 -18.82 -12.19
CA PRO A 268 19.94 -19.42 -12.62
C PRO A 268 21.05 -19.31 -11.54
N GLU A 269 21.91 -20.32 -11.45
CA GLU A 269 22.97 -20.40 -10.43
C GLU A 269 23.99 -19.24 -10.51
N ASP A 270 24.22 -18.68 -11.69
CA ASP A 270 25.11 -17.53 -11.92
C ASP A 270 24.60 -16.21 -11.32
N GLN A 271 23.31 -16.13 -10.97
CA GLN A 271 22.71 -14.97 -10.32
C GLN A 271 22.93 -14.97 -8.80
N TYR A 272 23.39 -16.08 -8.23
CA TYR A 272 23.71 -16.17 -6.81
C TYR A 272 25.14 -15.72 -6.55
N LEU A 273 25.30 -14.76 -5.64
CA LEU A 273 26.61 -14.23 -5.26
C LEU A 273 27.07 -14.85 -3.93
N PRO A 274 28.36 -15.21 -3.77
CA PRO A 274 28.87 -15.72 -2.51
C PRO A 274 28.89 -14.61 -1.44
N ILE A 275 28.51 -14.96 -0.20
CA ILE A 275 28.58 -14.02 0.93
C ILE A 275 30.04 -13.85 1.36
N LYS A 276 30.51 -12.60 1.43
CA LYS A 276 31.86 -12.27 1.90
C LYS A 276 32.01 -12.49 3.40
N PHE A 277 33.23 -12.72 3.87
CA PHE A 277 33.52 -12.94 5.29
C PHE A 277 33.00 -11.83 6.22
N ALA A 278 33.16 -10.56 5.80
CA ALA A 278 32.66 -9.41 6.55
C ALA A 278 31.11 -9.38 6.63
N GLU A 279 30.42 -9.80 5.58
CA GLU A 279 28.96 -9.91 5.55
C GLU A 279 28.47 -11.04 6.46
N LYS A 280 29.14 -12.20 6.47
CA LYS A 280 28.83 -13.30 7.41
C LYS A 280 28.92 -12.84 8.87
N LYS A 281 29.94 -12.06 9.22
CA LYS A 281 30.09 -11.50 10.58
C LYS A 281 28.91 -10.57 10.93
N ARG A 282 28.49 -9.70 10.00
CA ARG A 282 27.34 -8.81 10.20
C ARG A 282 26.02 -9.58 10.30
N LEU A 283 25.85 -10.63 9.50
CA LEU A 283 24.64 -11.44 9.49
C LEU A 283 24.45 -12.16 10.83
N ARG A 284 25.52 -12.69 11.44
CA ARG A 284 25.48 -13.23 12.81
C ARG A 284 25.09 -12.18 13.86
N GLN A 285 25.60 -10.96 13.75
CA GLN A 285 25.20 -9.85 14.63
C GLN A 285 23.72 -9.49 14.43
N LEU A 286 23.24 -9.53 13.19
CA LEU A 286 21.85 -9.27 12.85
C LEU A 286 20.91 -10.35 13.42
N VAL A 287 21.27 -11.63 13.34
CA VAL A 287 20.52 -12.74 13.98
C VAL A 287 20.38 -12.51 15.48
N HIS A 288 21.50 -12.21 16.17
CA HIS A 288 21.47 -11.94 17.61
C HIS A 288 20.53 -10.78 17.95
N ARG A 289 20.65 -9.67 17.22
CA ARG A 289 19.78 -8.49 17.40
C ARG A 289 18.31 -8.80 17.09
N ALA A 290 18.03 -9.50 15.99
CA ALA A 290 16.68 -9.87 15.55
C ALA A 290 15.99 -10.79 16.56
N THR A 291 16.75 -11.67 17.21
CA THR A 291 16.28 -12.54 18.30
C THR A 291 15.89 -11.70 19.52
N GLN A 292 16.71 -10.72 19.91
CA GLN A 292 16.43 -9.83 21.05
C GLN A 292 15.17 -8.98 20.86
N ILE A 293 14.91 -8.54 19.63
CA ILE A 293 13.72 -7.73 19.29
C ILE A 293 12.51 -8.57 18.88
N ASN A 294 12.58 -9.91 19.02
CA ASN A 294 11.52 -10.87 18.72
C ASN A 294 10.99 -10.80 17.26
N GLU A 295 11.89 -10.83 16.27
CA GLU A 295 11.56 -10.87 14.84
C GLU A 295 11.89 -12.23 14.21
N PRO A 296 11.04 -13.26 14.42
CA PRO A 296 11.35 -14.64 14.01
C PRO A 296 11.48 -14.82 12.49
N ALA A 297 10.73 -14.04 11.70
CA ALA A 297 10.83 -14.08 10.24
C ALA A 297 12.23 -13.67 9.76
N ILE A 298 12.80 -12.62 10.36
CA ILE A 298 14.14 -12.12 10.00
C ILE A 298 15.23 -13.06 10.51
N VAL A 299 15.06 -13.63 11.69
CA VAL A 299 15.98 -14.67 12.22
C VAL A 299 16.04 -15.85 11.24
N LYS A 300 14.87 -16.40 10.85
CA LYS A 300 14.78 -17.52 9.91
C LYS A 300 15.47 -17.22 8.57
N GLU A 301 15.22 -16.06 7.98
CA GLU A 301 15.83 -15.69 6.70
C GLU A 301 17.35 -15.49 6.81
N ALA A 302 17.82 -14.87 7.90
CA ALA A 302 19.25 -14.65 8.12
C ALA A 302 20.02 -15.95 8.41
N GLU A 303 19.42 -16.89 9.15
CA GLU A 303 19.98 -18.23 9.39
C GLU A 303 20.05 -19.05 8.10
N LYS A 304 18.98 -19.04 7.29
CA LYS A 304 18.96 -19.72 6.00
C LYS A 304 20.02 -19.15 5.04
N MET A 305 20.21 -17.83 5.06
CA MET A 305 21.26 -17.16 4.29
C MET A 305 22.68 -17.53 4.78
N LEU A 306 22.88 -17.73 6.09
CA LEU A 306 24.15 -18.23 6.65
C LEU A 306 24.44 -19.68 6.22
N GLU A 307 23.42 -20.53 6.21
CA GLU A 307 23.50 -21.94 5.82
C GLU A 307 23.87 -22.09 4.33
N ILE A 308 23.14 -21.40 3.46
CA ILE A 308 23.36 -21.46 2.00
C ILE A 308 24.66 -20.73 1.61
N GLY A 309 25.01 -19.65 2.32
CA GLY A 309 26.24 -18.89 2.07
C GLY A 309 26.22 -18.07 0.77
N LYS A 310 25.04 -17.86 0.16
CA LYS A 310 24.82 -17.07 -1.05
C LYS A 310 23.93 -15.85 -0.75
N LYS A 311 23.90 -14.86 -1.64
CA LYS A 311 23.01 -13.69 -1.64
C LYS A 311 22.45 -13.45 -3.04
N VAL A 312 21.30 -12.78 -3.13
CA VAL A 312 20.63 -12.51 -4.41
C VAL A 312 20.08 -11.08 -4.43
N GLU A 313 20.30 -10.37 -5.53
CA GLU A 313 19.75 -9.03 -5.73
C GLU A 313 18.32 -9.11 -6.30
N LEU A 314 17.46 -8.14 -5.95
CA LEU A 314 16.08 -8.09 -6.41
C LEU A 314 15.96 -7.94 -7.94
N GLU A 315 17.02 -7.45 -8.59
CA GLU A 315 17.11 -7.27 -10.04
C GLU A 315 16.92 -8.57 -10.83
N VAL A 316 17.22 -9.71 -10.21
CA VAL A 316 17.01 -11.04 -10.77
C VAL A 316 15.56 -11.25 -11.24
N LEU A 317 14.59 -10.66 -10.53
CA LEU A 317 13.16 -10.73 -10.83
C LEU A 317 12.70 -9.72 -11.89
N THR A 318 13.54 -8.74 -12.23
CA THR A 318 13.26 -7.66 -13.20
C THR A 318 13.90 -7.91 -14.57
N GLY A 319 14.37 -9.13 -14.84
CA GLY A 319 14.96 -9.51 -16.12
C GLY A 319 16.37 -10.12 -16.04
N GLY A 320 17.04 -10.07 -14.88
CA GLY A 320 18.40 -10.59 -14.71
C GLY A 320 18.52 -12.11 -14.94
N ALA A 321 17.46 -12.88 -14.65
CA ALA A 321 17.44 -14.33 -14.77
C ALA A 321 16.78 -14.88 -16.06
N GLY A 322 16.54 -14.05 -17.07
CA GLY A 322 15.78 -14.47 -18.26
C GLY A 322 14.27 -14.68 -18.02
N LEU A 323 13.78 -14.36 -16.81
CA LEU A 323 12.37 -14.45 -16.40
C LEU A 323 11.45 -13.43 -17.09
N GLY A 324 12.01 -12.50 -17.87
CA GLY A 324 11.31 -11.38 -18.47
C GLY A 324 11.13 -10.20 -17.49
N SER A 325 11.09 -8.99 -18.02
CA SER A 325 11.04 -7.75 -17.22
C SER A 325 9.77 -7.60 -16.37
N ARG A 326 8.71 -8.37 -16.69
CA ARG A 326 7.40 -8.29 -16.03
C ARG A 326 7.20 -9.28 -14.90
N TYR A 327 8.05 -10.30 -14.76
CA TYR A 327 7.88 -11.41 -13.81
C TYR A 327 7.70 -10.95 -12.36
N ILE A 328 8.49 -9.97 -11.91
CA ILE A 328 8.34 -9.40 -10.57
C ILE A 328 6.91 -8.90 -10.32
N VAL A 329 6.24 -8.33 -11.32
CA VAL A 329 4.89 -7.76 -11.22
C VAL A 329 3.82 -8.83 -11.41
N THR A 330 3.91 -9.60 -12.50
CA THR A 330 2.84 -10.51 -12.94
C THR A 330 2.74 -11.77 -12.08
N ASP A 331 3.87 -12.24 -11.55
CA ASP A 331 3.97 -13.54 -10.89
C ASP A 331 4.38 -13.36 -9.43
N TYR A 332 5.56 -12.79 -9.17
CA TYR A 332 6.14 -12.78 -7.83
C TYR A 332 5.34 -11.92 -6.85
N LEU A 333 5.19 -10.61 -7.12
CA LEU A 333 4.43 -9.70 -6.28
C LEU A 333 2.97 -10.13 -6.16
N ARG A 334 2.39 -10.63 -7.26
CA ARG A 334 1.01 -11.09 -7.28
C ARG A 334 0.80 -12.27 -6.33
N ARG A 335 1.66 -13.29 -6.39
CA ARG A 335 1.61 -14.46 -5.51
C ARG A 335 1.86 -14.08 -4.06
N LYS A 336 2.82 -13.18 -3.81
CA LYS A 336 3.17 -12.72 -2.45
C LYS A 336 2.04 -11.93 -1.81
N LEU A 337 1.55 -10.90 -2.51
CA LEU A 337 0.51 -10.01 -2.01
C LEU A 337 -0.87 -10.68 -1.97
N TYR A 338 -1.08 -11.78 -2.69
CA TYR A 338 -2.33 -12.57 -2.66
C TYR A 338 -2.77 -12.93 -1.23
N ASN A 339 -1.82 -13.22 -0.34
CA ASN A 339 -2.10 -13.62 1.04
C ASN A 339 -2.35 -12.43 1.99
N TYR A 340 -1.93 -11.22 1.62
CA TYR A 340 -1.94 -10.06 2.51
C TYR A 340 -2.98 -9.01 2.14
N LEU A 341 -3.35 -8.92 0.86
CA LEU A 341 -4.32 -7.93 0.42
C LEU A 341 -5.72 -8.34 0.87
N PRO A 342 -6.49 -7.42 1.49
CA PRO A 342 -7.88 -7.68 1.82
C PRO A 342 -8.61 -8.17 0.57
N ARG A 343 -9.38 -9.25 0.72
CA ARG A 343 -10.29 -9.77 -0.31
C ARG A 343 -11.47 -8.81 -0.59
N GLU A 344 -11.45 -7.57 -0.08
CA GLU A 344 -12.59 -6.67 0.09
C GLU A 344 -12.33 -5.20 -0.32
N PRO A 345 -13.38 -4.44 -0.72
CA PRO A 345 -13.41 -2.98 -0.63
C PRO A 345 -13.70 -2.53 0.82
N ARG A 346 -12.68 -2.07 1.56
CA ARG A 346 -12.84 -1.50 2.91
C ARG A 346 -13.76 -0.27 2.91
N GLN A 347 -14.45 -0.04 4.05
CA GLN A 347 -15.19 1.19 4.32
C GLN A 347 -14.28 2.40 4.12
N LEU A 348 -14.82 3.49 3.52
CA LEU A 348 -14.17 4.80 3.52
C LEU A 348 -13.82 5.17 4.97
N ALA A 349 -12.54 5.12 5.31
CA ALA A 349 -12.04 5.64 6.58
C ALA A 349 -12.01 7.16 6.47
N VAL A 350 -13.09 7.82 6.87
CA VAL A 350 -13.08 9.27 7.10
C VAL A 350 -12.32 9.50 8.41
N ALA A 351 -11.15 10.15 8.33
CA ALA A 351 -10.33 10.47 9.49
C ALA A 351 -11.17 11.23 10.54
N LYS A 352 -11.11 10.80 11.80
CA LYS A 352 -11.65 11.56 12.94
C LYS A 352 -10.73 12.76 13.17
N ASP A 353 -11.25 13.97 12.99
CA ASP A 353 -10.59 15.22 13.39
C ASP A 353 -10.88 15.48 14.89
N PRO A 354 -9.89 15.38 15.79
CA PRO A 354 -10.10 15.60 17.23
C PRO A 354 -10.56 17.03 17.59
N ASN A 355 -10.48 18.00 16.67
CA ASN A 355 -10.88 19.40 16.88
C ASN A 355 -12.20 19.80 16.19
N ALA A 356 -12.80 18.91 15.38
CA ALA A 356 -14.08 19.19 14.74
C ALA A 356 -15.26 18.96 15.70
N SER A 357 -16.22 19.89 15.74
CA SER A 357 -17.49 19.71 16.47
C SER A 357 -18.16 18.38 16.05
N LYS A 358 -18.77 17.68 17.01
CA LYS A 358 -19.47 16.41 16.79
C LYS A 358 -20.52 16.49 15.67
N ASP A 359 -21.10 17.68 15.45
CA ASP A 359 -22.11 17.89 14.41
C ASP A 359 -21.48 18.02 13.02
N LYS A 360 -20.33 18.71 12.90
CA LYS A 360 -19.58 18.83 11.64
C LYS A 360 -18.95 17.50 11.22
N GLN A 361 -18.53 16.67 12.17
CA GLN A 361 -18.12 15.28 11.92
C GLN A 361 -19.28 14.40 11.44
N ARG A 362 -20.48 14.52 12.05
CA ARG A 362 -21.67 13.77 11.62
C ARG A 362 -22.13 14.17 10.22
N GLU A 363 -22.05 15.46 9.89
CA GLU A 363 -22.39 15.98 8.57
C GLU A 363 -21.42 15.49 7.48
N LEU A 364 -20.11 15.49 7.76
CA LEU A 364 -19.08 14.98 6.84
C LEU A 364 -19.14 13.45 6.68
N VAL A 365 -19.35 12.69 7.77
CA VAL A 365 -19.55 11.24 7.70
C VAL A 365 -20.86 10.92 6.97
N GLY A 366 -21.92 11.69 7.19
CA GLY A 366 -23.20 11.56 6.49
C GLY A 366 -23.05 11.77 4.98
N LYS A 367 -22.23 12.75 4.55
CA LYS A 367 -22.00 13.08 3.14
C LYS A 367 -21.23 12.00 2.36
N TYR A 368 -20.39 11.21 3.03
CA TYR A 368 -19.51 10.22 2.39
C TYR A 368 -19.78 8.77 2.79
N LYS A 369 -20.80 8.51 3.63
CA LYS A 369 -21.22 7.16 3.98
C LYS A 369 -22.23 6.67 2.93
N PRO A 370 -21.98 5.53 2.27
CA PRO A 370 -22.99 4.90 1.43
C PRO A 370 -24.27 4.63 2.22
N THR A 371 -25.42 4.92 1.62
CA THR A 371 -26.75 4.71 2.22
C THR A 371 -27.61 3.71 1.46
N ALA A 372 -27.31 3.47 0.18
CA ALA A 372 -28.04 2.55 -0.68
C ALA A 372 -27.52 1.11 -0.64
N ASN A 373 -28.42 0.15 -0.77
CA ASN A 373 -28.13 -1.24 -1.07
C ASN A 373 -27.95 -1.42 -2.59
N ARG A 374 -27.08 -2.35 -2.98
CA ARG A 374 -27.02 -2.85 -4.35
C ARG A 374 -27.49 -4.30 -4.38
N ASN A 375 -28.48 -4.59 -5.22
CA ASN A 375 -28.96 -5.92 -5.51
C ASN A 375 -28.35 -6.37 -6.83
N ILE A 376 -27.65 -7.50 -6.81
CA ILE A 376 -27.00 -8.10 -7.97
C ILE A 376 -27.74 -9.39 -8.28
N ILE A 377 -28.36 -9.45 -9.45
CA ILE A 377 -29.11 -10.59 -9.95
C ILE A 377 -28.30 -11.24 -11.06
N LEU A 378 -27.69 -12.38 -10.76
CA LEU A 378 -26.92 -13.17 -11.71
C LEU A 378 -27.82 -14.22 -12.36
N ILE A 379 -27.81 -14.27 -13.69
CA ILE A 379 -28.63 -15.16 -14.50
C ILE A 379 -27.72 -15.99 -15.40
N ARG A 380 -27.81 -17.32 -15.30
CA ARG A 380 -27.17 -18.22 -16.28
C ARG A 380 -27.98 -18.18 -17.57
N HIS A 381 -27.33 -18.12 -18.72
CA HIS A 381 -27.98 -18.27 -20.03
C HIS A 381 -28.84 -19.55 -20.13
N GLY A 382 -29.80 -19.55 -21.07
CA GLY A 382 -30.63 -20.71 -21.40
C GLY A 382 -29.85 -21.88 -22.00
N GLN A 383 -30.47 -23.05 -22.08
CA GLN A 383 -29.87 -24.23 -22.72
C GLN A 383 -29.52 -23.93 -24.18
N TYR A 384 -28.30 -24.27 -24.60
CA TYR A 384 -27.80 -24.00 -25.94
C TYR A 384 -27.34 -25.29 -26.62
N VAL A 385 -27.23 -25.24 -27.95
CA VAL A 385 -26.78 -26.39 -28.75
C VAL A 385 -25.25 -26.48 -28.64
N MET A 386 -24.75 -27.46 -27.89
CA MET A 386 -23.32 -27.61 -27.58
C MET A 386 -22.45 -27.81 -28.83
N ASP A 387 -22.93 -28.63 -29.76
CA ASP A 387 -22.18 -29.06 -30.95
C ASP A 387 -22.23 -28.06 -32.11
N SER A 388 -22.97 -26.95 -31.96
CA SER A 388 -23.04 -25.92 -33.00
C SER A 388 -21.87 -24.93 -32.89
N LYS A 389 -21.38 -24.46 -34.04
CA LYS A 389 -20.33 -23.42 -34.08
C LYS A 389 -20.80 -22.11 -33.46
N GLU A 390 -22.09 -21.78 -33.64
CA GLU A 390 -22.69 -20.55 -33.14
C GLU A 390 -22.97 -20.58 -31.64
N LYS A 391 -23.09 -21.78 -31.04
CA LYS A 391 -23.44 -22.00 -29.62
C LYS A 391 -24.66 -21.18 -29.17
N SER A 392 -25.65 -21.06 -30.06
CA SER A 392 -26.94 -20.37 -29.85
C SER A 392 -27.93 -21.20 -29.02
N LEU A 393 -28.97 -20.55 -28.50
CA LEU A 393 -29.99 -21.21 -27.70
C LEU A 393 -30.66 -22.35 -28.49
N SER A 394 -31.04 -23.39 -27.77
CA SER A 394 -31.97 -24.42 -28.24
C SER A 394 -33.42 -23.94 -28.12
N ASP A 395 -34.37 -24.68 -28.69
CA ASP A 395 -35.80 -24.40 -28.49
C ASP A 395 -36.22 -24.48 -27.02
N LEU A 396 -35.60 -25.38 -26.26
CA LEU A 396 -35.79 -25.45 -24.81
C LEU A 396 -35.19 -24.21 -24.13
N GLY A 397 -34.00 -23.78 -24.53
CA GLY A 397 -33.35 -22.58 -24.01
C GLY A 397 -34.17 -21.31 -24.22
N ARG A 398 -34.78 -21.14 -25.39
CA ARG A 398 -35.69 -20.03 -25.67
C ARG A 398 -36.93 -20.07 -24.77
N LYS A 399 -37.52 -21.26 -24.58
CA LYS A 399 -38.64 -21.47 -23.65
C LYS A 399 -38.26 -21.25 -22.18
N GLN A 400 -37.03 -21.54 -21.78
CA GLN A 400 -36.53 -21.25 -20.44
C GLN A 400 -36.38 -19.73 -20.24
N ALA A 401 -35.77 -19.05 -21.20
CA ALA A 401 -35.58 -17.59 -21.16
C ALA A 401 -36.92 -16.83 -21.15
N ASP A 402 -37.91 -17.30 -21.91
CA ASP A 402 -39.25 -16.71 -21.95
C ASP A 402 -39.98 -16.79 -20.60
N LEU A 403 -39.88 -17.93 -19.91
CA LEU A 403 -40.43 -18.12 -18.56
C LEU A 403 -39.68 -17.30 -17.51
N LEU A 404 -38.36 -17.16 -17.66
CA LEU A 404 -37.56 -16.29 -16.83
C LEU A 404 -37.95 -14.82 -17.02
N ALA A 405 -38.22 -14.40 -18.26
CA ALA A 405 -38.71 -13.06 -18.57
C ALA A 405 -40.04 -12.78 -17.87
N ASP A 406 -41.00 -13.72 -17.92
CA ASP A 406 -42.27 -13.61 -17.18
C ASP A 406 -42.04 -13.50 -15.67
N ARG A 407 -41.14 -14.34 -15.13
CA ARG A 407 -40.79 -14.32 -13.71
C ARG A 407 -40.27 -12.95 -13.29
N LEU A 408 -39.35 -12.35 -14.05
CA LEU A 408 -38.78 -11.05 -13.73
C LEU A 408 -39.82 -9.93 -13.86
N ALA A 409 -40.65 -9.94 -14.91
CA ALA A 409 -41.68 -8.94 -15.14
C ALA A 409 -42.73 -8.90 -14.01
N ILE A 410 -43.16 -10.07 -13.51
CA ILE A 410 -44.18 -10.16 -12.46
C ILE A 410 -43.66 -9.71 -11.09
N THR A 411 -42.34 -9.64 -10.87
CA THR A 411 -41.79 -9.25 -9.56
C THR A 411 -42.12 -7.82 -9.15
N GLY A 412 -42.42 -6.93 -10.10
CA GLY A 412 -42.57 -5.49 -9.84
C GLY A 412 -41.28 -4.79 -9.38
N ILE A 413 -40.13 -5.46 -9.46
CA ILE A 413 -38.84 -4.88 -9.09
C ILE A 413 -38.40 -3.91 -10.20
N LYS A 414 -37.99 -2.70 -9.81
CA LYS A 414 -37.31 -1.78 -10.72
C LYS A 414 -35.88 -2.28 -10.96
N PHE A 415 -35.55 -2.55 -12.21
CA PHE A 415 -34.20 -2.89 -12.64
C PHE A 415 -33.52 -1.63 -13.22
N ASP A 416 -32.28 -1.36 -12.83
CA ASP A 416 -31.54 -0.16 -13.25
C ASP A 416 -30.65 -0.42 -14.46
N ALA A 417 -30.14 -1.64 -14.60
CA ALA A 417 -29.33 -2.05 -15.74
C ALA A 417 -29.37 -3.55 -15.97
N LEU A 418 -29.18 -3.95 -17.23
CA LEU A 418 -28.90 -5.31 -17.66
C LEU A 418 -27.51 -5.36 -18.32
N HIS A 419 -26.60 -6.08 -17.68
CA HIS A 419 -25.27 -6.40 -18.19
C HIS A 419 -25.29 -7.80 -18.80
N MET A 420 -24.62 -8.01 -19.93
CA MET A 420 -24.59 -9.32 -20.59
C MET A 420 -23.22 -9.65 -21.17
N SER A 421 -22.88 -10.93 -21.15
CA SER A 421 -21.73 -11.45 -21.91
C SER A 421 -22.00 -11.35 -23.41
N PRO A 422 -20.98 -11.09 -24.26
CA PRO A 422 -21.12 -11.05 -25.71
C PRO A 422 -21.36 -12.41 -26.38
N LEU A 423 -21.11 -13.55 -25.70
CA LEU A 423 -21.36 -14.88 -26.27
C LEU A 423 -22.85 -15.09 -26.61
N ASN A 424 -23.13 -15.60 -27.81
CA ASN A 424 -24.48 -15.73 -28.41
C ASN A 424 -25.56 -16.24 -27.45
N ARG A 425 -25.35 -17.37 -26.76
CA ARG A 425 -26.30 -17.90 -25.77
C ARG A 425 -26.70 -16.91 -24.68
N ALA A 426 -25.79 -16.05 -24.21
CA ALA A 426 -26.06 -15.04 -23.21
C ALA A 426 -26.82 -13.85 -23.82
N THR A 427 -26.38 -13.38 -25.00
CA THR A 427 -27.04 -12.31 -25.77
C THR A 427 -28.48 -12.69 -26.13
N GLU A 428 -28.71 -13.86 -26.72
CA GLU A 428 -30.05 -14.35 -27.05
C GLU A 428 -30.95 -14.51 -25.82
N THR A 429 -30.39 -14.93 -24.68
CA THR A 429 -31.14 -14.98 -23.43
C THR A 429 -31.55 -13.57 -23.00
N ALA A 430 -30.61 -12.63 -23.00
CA ALA A 430 -30.85 -11.24 -22.63
C ALA A 430 -31.88 -10.56 -23.55
N ASP A 431 -31.81 -10.80 -24.86
CA ASP A 431 -32.75 -10.26 -25.83
C ASP A 431 -34.19 -10.72 -25.57
N ILE A 432 -34.39 -11.99 -25.20
CA ILE A 432 -35.70 -12.50 -24.81
C ILE A 432 -36.19 -11.83 -23.52
N LEU A 433 -35.32 -11.64 -22.52
CA LEU A 433 -35.69 -10.91 -21.29
C LEU A 433 -36.13 -9.48 -21.61
N LEU A 434 -35.38 -8.78 -22.46
CA LEU A 434 -35.61 -7.39 -22.83
C LEU A 434 -36.92 -7.15 -23.59
N GLN A 435 -37.57 -8.19 -24.13
CA GLN A 435 -38.91 -8.07 -24.73
C GLN A 435 -40.01 -7.85 -23.68
N LYS A 436 -39.81 -8.31 -22.44
CA LYS A 436 -40.79 -8.20 -21.35
C LYS A 436 -40.36 -7.27 -20.22
N LEU A 437 -39.12 -6.80 -20.24
CA LEU A 437 -38.60 -5.79 -19.31
C LEU A 437 -38.80 -4.38 -19.87
N PRO A 438 -38.74 -3.32 -19.01
CA PRO A 438 -38.94 -1.95 -19.44
C PRO A 438 -38.02 -1.55 -20.61
N PRO A 439 -38.54 -0.87 -21.64
CA PRO A 439 -37.77 -0.54 -22.85
C PRO A 439 -36.61 0.43 -22.59
N ASP A 440 -36.72 1.24 -21.55
CA ASP A 440 -35.72 2.22 -21.09
C ASP A 440 -34.62 1.60 -20.21
N LEU A 441 -34.67 0.28 -19.94
CA LEU A 441 -33.65 -0.41 -19.16
C LEU A 441 -32.28 -0.29 -19.83
N VAL A 442 -31.30 0.22 -19.10
CA VAL A 442 -29.93 0.43 -19.59
C VAL A 442 -29.28 -0.92 -19.92
N ARG A 443 -28.80 -1.08 -21.16
CA ARG A 443 -28.18 -2.31 -21.66
C ARG A 443 -26.68 -2.14 -21.77
N LYS A 444 -25.91 -3.10 -21.26
CA LYS A 444 -24.44 -3.08 -21.31
C LYS A 444 -23.91 -4.45 -21.71
N MET A 445 -23.15 -4.50 -22.80
CA MET A 445 -22.40 -5.69 -23.16
C MET A 445 -21.00 -5.60 -22.56
N ASP A 446 -20.54 -6.67 -21.91
CA ASP A 446 -19.20 -6.69 -21.30
C ASP A 446 -18.47 -8.03 -21.57
N PRO A 447 -17.40 -8.02 -22.38
CA PRO A 447 -16.53 -9.19 -22.60
C PRO A 447 -15.91 -9.76 -21.32
N MET A 448 -15.81 -8.97 -20.24
CA MET A 448 -15.33 -9.47 -18.96
C MET A 448 -16.24 -10.55 -18.36
N LEU A 449 -17.50 -10.62 -18.79
CA LEU A 449 -18.49 -11.61 -18.33
C LEU A 449 -18.50 -12.91 -19.14
N GLU A 450 -17.64 -13.08 -20.15
CA GLU A 450 -17.55 -14.33 -20.92
C GLU A 450 -17.22 -15.55 -20.05
N GLU A 451 -17.63 -16.74 -20.49
CA GLU A 451 -17.33 -17.98 -19.76
C GLU A 451 -15.82 -18.23 -19.74
N GLY A 452 -15.34 -18.92 -18.71
CA GLY A 452 -13.94 -19.33 -18.62
C GLY A 452 -13.65 -20.03 -17.30
N PRO A 453 -12.46 -20.66 -17.15
CA PRO A 453 -11.98 -21.20 -15.89
C PRO A 453 -11.48 -20.08 -14.95
N PRO A 454 -12.18 -19.77 -13.84
CA PRO A 454 -11.84 -18.63 -13.01
C PRO A 454 -10.70 -18.89 -12.03
N TYR A 455 -10.60 -20.11 -11.52
CA TYR A 455 -9.59 -20.53 -10.54
C TYR A 455 -9.50 -22.07 -10.49
N PRO A 456 -8.34 -22.68 -10.19
CA PRO A 456 -8.25 -24.12 -10.02
C PRO A 456 -9.25 -24.63 -8.95
N PRO A 457 -10.15 -25.57 -9.29
CA PRO A 457 -11.16 -26.04 -8.36
C PRO A 457 -10.63 -27.07 -7.37
N GLU A 458 -11.20 -27.10 -6.16
CA GLU A 458 -10.94 -28.13 -5.15
C GLU A 458 -12.27 -28.74 -4.63
N PRO A 459 -12.50 -30.06 -4.80
CA PRO A 459 -11.60 -31.03 -5.43
C PRO A 459 -11.42 -30.80 -6.94
N ALA A 460 -10.32 -31.30 -7.48
CA ALA A 460 -10.03 -31.21 -8.91
C ALA A 460 -11.11 -31.93 -9.74
N ALA A 461 -11.48 -31.36 -10.88
CA ALA A 461 -12.39 -32.00 -11.82
C ALA A 461 -11.64 -33.00 -12.71
N TYR A 462 -12.04 -34.28 -12.67
CA TYR A 462 -11.37 -35.34 -13.45
C TYR A 462 -11.64 -35.27 -14.96
N HIS A 463 -12.78 -34.72 -15.39
CA HIS A 463 -13.22 -34.69 -16.79
C HIS A 463 -13.05 -33.33 -17.47
N TRP A 464 -12.56 -32.33 -16.73
CA TRP A 464 -12.37 -30.97 -17.24
C TRP A 464 -11.14 -30.37 -16.59
N VAL A 465 -10.03 -30.36 -17.35
CA VAL A 465 -8.71 -29.93 -16.87
C VAL A 465 -8.20 -28.82 -17.79
N PRO A 466 -8.65 -27.57 -17.60
CA PRO A 466 -8.10 -26.43 -18.30
C PRO A 466 -6.59 -26.31 -18.05
N SER A 467 -5.87 -25.77 -19.02
CA SER A 467 -4.46 -25.46 -18.85
C SER A 467 -4.24 -24.37 -17.80
N THR A 468 -3.05 -24.34 -17.20
CA THR A 468 -2.64 -23.27 -16.28
C THR A 468 -2.80 -21.88 -16.91
N ASN A 469 -2.52 -21.75 -18.21
CA ASN A 469 -2.62 -20.47 -18.92
C ASN A 469 -4.07 -19.99 -19.09
N GLU A 470 -5.02 -20.90 -19.29
CA GLU A 470 -6.45 -20.56 -19.33
C GLU A 470 -6.91 -20.06 -17.95
N PHE A 471 -6.55 -20.75 -16.86
CA PHE A 471 -6.85 -20.27 -15.50
C PHE A 471 -6.25 -18.88 -15.22
N VAL A 472 -5.05 -18.58 -15.73
CA VAL A 472 -4.43 -17.27 -15.56
C VAL A 472 -5.20 -16.20 -16.35
N THR A 473 -5.44 -16.44 -17.64
CA THR A 473 -6.04 -15.45 -18.55
C THR A 473 -7.50 -15.18 -18.18
N ASP A 474 -8.30 -16.24 -18.05
CA ASP A 474 -9.73 -16.11 -17.74
C ASP A 474 -9.96 -15.80 -16.27
N GLY A 475 -9.14 -16.36 -15.35
CA GLY A 475 -9.19 -15.99 -13.94
C GLY A 475 -8.89 -14.51 -13.70
N MET A 476 -7.94 -13.92 -14.44
CA MET A 476 -7.69 -12.46 -14.41
C MET A 476 -8.91 -11.66 -14.84
N ARG A 477 -9.49 -12.03 -15.99
CA ARG A 477 -10.65 -11.34 -16.57
C ARG A 477 -11.86 -11.42 -15.65
N ILE A 478 -12.17 -12.62 -15.13
CA ILE A 478 -13.31 -12.86 -14.26
C ILE A 478 -13.11 -12.18 -12.89
N GLU A 479 -11.90 -12.22 -12.30
CA GLU A 479 -11.61 -11.48 -11.06
C GLU A 479 -11.72 -9.96 -11.25
N ALA A 480 -11.30 -9.43 -12.41
CA ALA A 480 -11.46 -8.02 -12.73
C ALA A 480 -12.94 -7.66 -12.91
N ALA A 481 -13.76 -8.54 -13.50
CA ALA A 481 -15.21 -8.38 -13.59
C ALA A 481 -15.84 -8.35 -12.18
N PHE A 482 -15.43 -9.27 -11.30
CA PHE A 482 -15.88 -9.30 -9.91
C PHE A 482 -15.61 -7.96 -9.22
N ARG A 483 -14.40 -7.42 -9.31
CA ARG A 483 -14.04 -6.13 -8.68
C ARG A 483 -14.82 -4.94 -9.27
N LYS A 484 -15.04 -4.96 -10.58
CA LYS A 484 -15.81 -3.94 -11.29
C LYS A 484 -17.26 -3.90 -10.84
N TYR A 485 -17.89 -5.04 -10.59
CA TYR A 485 -19.33 -5.12 -10.35
C TYR A 485 -19.73 -5.30 -8.88
N PHE A 486 -18.91 -5.99 -8.08
CA PHE A 486 -19.21 -6.34 -6.69
C PHE A 486 -18.54 -5.38 -5.71
N HIS A 487 -19.15 -4.21 -5.57
CA HIS A 487 -18.73 -3.18 -4.63
C HIS A 487 -19.95 -2.50 -3.99
N ARG A 488 -19.73 -1.82 -2.86
CA ARG A 488 -20.74 -0.99 -2.20
C ARG A 488 -21.25 0.13 -3.12
N ALA A 489 -22.45 0.63 -2.85
CA ALA A 489 -22.96 1.83 -3.51
C ALA A 489 -21.98 3.01 -3.31
N SER A 490 -21.90 3.89 -4.31
CA SER A 490 -21.21 5.16 -4.16
C SER A 490 -21.89 5.98 -3.07
N PRO A 491 -21.18 6.78 -2.26
CA PRO A 491 -21.81 7.72 -1.33
C PRO A 491 -22.76 8.73 -2.00
N ARG A 492 -22.65 8.93 -3.32
CA ARG A 492 -23.55 9.78 -4.10
C ARG A 492 -24.85 9.08 -4.51
N GLN A 493 -24.92 7.76 -4.42
CA GLN A 493 -26.11 6.98 -4.75
C GLN A 493 -27.05 6.97 -3.54
N THR A 494 -28.21 7.57 -3.70
CA THR A 494 -29.23 7.68 -2.64
C THR A 494 -30.19 6.50 -2.63
N ASP A 495 -30.60 6.03 -3.81
CA ASP A 495 -31.59 4.97 -3.97
C ASP A 495 -30.95 3.59 -4.11
N ASP A 496 -31.64 2.57 -3.58
CA ASP A 496 -31.27 1.18 -3.79
C ASP A 496 -31.30 0.84 -5.28
N SER A 497 -30.29 0.09 -5.75
CA SER A 497 -30.24 -0.36 -7.13
C SER A 497 -30.42 -1.87 -7.26
N THR A 498 -30.94 -2.30 -8.41
CA THR A 498 -31.03 -3.70 -8.83
C THR A 498 -30.51 -3.87 -10.24
N GLU A 499 -29.43 -4.62 -10.38
CA GLU A 499 -28.74 -4.83 -11.65
C GLU A 499 -28.77 -6.31 -12.04
N ILE A 500 -29.15 -6.59 -13.29
CA ILE A 500 -29.20 -7.92 -13.87
C ILE A 500 -27.89 -8.21 -14.61
N PHE A 501 -27.38 -9.43 -14.49
CA PHE A 501 -26.20 -9.92 -15.20
C PHE A 501 -26.52 -11.25 -15.88
N VAL A 502 -26.57 -11.26 -17.21
CA VAL A 502 -26.78 -12.49 -18.00
C VAL A 502 -25.42 -13.03 -18.45
N CYS A 503 -24.96 -14.10 -17.80
CA CYS A 503 -23.65 -14.70 -18.04
C CYS A 503 -23.67 -16.23 -17.88
N HIS A 504 -22.61 -16.81 -17.31
CA HIS A 504 -22.31 -18.24 -17.43
C HIS A 504 -22.01 -18.92 -16.10
N SER A 505 -21.92 -20.25 -16.13
CA SER A 505 -21.92 -21.08 -14.93
C SER A 505 -20.69 -20.85 -14.07
N ASN A 506 -19.49 -20.89 -14.64
CA ASN A 506 -18.26 -20.78 -13.84
C ASN A 506 -18.12 -19.38 -13.26
N VAL A 507 -18.44 -18.36 -14.08
CA VAL A 507 -18.45 -16.95 -13.68
C VAL A 507 -19.36 -16.72 -12.48
N ILE A 508 -20.62 -17.18 -12.53
CA ILE A 508 -21.60 -17.00 -11.45
C ILE A 508 -21.13 -17.68 -10.16
N ARG A 509 -20.70 -18.95 -10.26
CA ARG A 509 -20.27 -19.72 -9.09
C ARG A 509 -19.06 -19.10 -8.42
N TYR A 510 -18.09 -18.65 -9.22
CA TYR A 510 -16.93 -17.93 -8.72
C TYR A 510 -17.32 -16.60 -8.07
N PHE A 511 -18.19 -15.80 -8.70
CA PHE A 511 -18.71 -14.57 -8.10
C PHE A 511 -19.39 -14.81 -6.76
N VAL A 512 -20.17 -15.87 -6.62
CA VAL A 512 -20.81 -16.23 -5.35
C VAL A 512 -19.76 -16.54 -4.28
N CYS A 513 -18.77 -17.40 -4.58
CA CYS A 513 -17.69 -17.70 -3.65
C CYS A 513 -16.94 -16.44 -3.23
N ARG A 514 -16.58 -15.59 -4.19
CA ARG A 514 -15.87 -14.32 -3.94
C ARG A 514 -16.71 -13.33 -3.13
N ALA A 515 -17.98 -13.15 -3.48
CA ALA A 515 -18.89 -12.21 -2.83
C ALA A 515 -19.16 -12.59 -1.37
N LEU A 516 -19.27 -13.88 -1.07
CA LEU A 516 -19.47 -14.41 0.28
C LEU A 516 -18.17 -14.66 1.03
N GLN A 517 -17.03 -14.42 0.39
CA GLN A 517 -15.69 -14.67 0.91
C GLN A 517 -15.42 -16.13 1.29
N PHE A 518 -16.12 -17.05 0.66
CA PHE A 518 -15.77 -18.47 0.71
C PHE A 518 -14.50 -18.74 -0.09
N PRO A 519 -13.80 -19.87 0.17
CA PRO A 519 -12.67 -20.29 -0.62
C PRO A 519 -13.03 -20.31 -2.12
N PRO A 520 -12.32 -19.54 -2.98
CA PRO A 520 -12.64 -19.48 -4.39
C PRO A 520 -12.51 -20.84 -5.07
N GLU A 521 -11.65 -21.73 -4.60
CA GLU A 521 -11.45 -23.13 -5.04
C GLU A 521 -12.75 -23.93 -5.01
N GLY A 522 -13.67 -23.59 -4.10
CA GLY A 522 -14.94 -24.29 -3.93
C GLY A 522 -15.99 -23.99 -5.01
N TRP A 523 -15.68 -23.18 -6.03
CA TRP A 523 -16.66 -22.74 -7.02
C TRP A 523 -17.33 -23.90 -7.78
N LEU A 524 -16.60 -24.99 -8.08
CA LEU A 524 -17.20 -26.19 -8.69
C LEU A 524 -18.06 -27.04 -7.77
N ARG A 525 -18.07 -26.76 -6.46
CA ARG A 525 -19.00 -27.40 -5.52
C ARG A 525 -20.42 -26.84 -5.64
N LEU A 526 -20.56 -25.70 -6.30
CA LEU A 526 -21.86 -25.08 -6.59
C LEU A 526 -22.34 -25.57 -7.96
N SER A 527 -23.65 -25.77 -8.08
CA SER A 527 -24.32 -26.05 -9.36
C SER A 527 -25.31 -24.93 -9.65
N VAL A 528 -25.32 -24.46 -10.90
CA VAL A 528 -26.27 -23.44 -11.36
C VAL A 528 -26.97 -23.90 -12.63
N ALA A 529 -28.30 -24.04 -12.60
CA ALA A 529 -29.11 -24.45 -13.74
C ALA A 529 -29.24 -23.35 -14.82
N ASN A 530 -29.58 -23.74 -16.05
CA ASN A 530 -29.89 -22.79 -17.11
C ASN A 530 -31.09 -21.90 -16.75
N CYS A 531 -31.02 -20.62 -17.13
CA CYS A 531 -32.00 -19.58 -16.76
C CYS A 531 -32.27 -19.47 -15.25
N SER A 532 -31.36 -19.95 -14.40
CA SER A 532 -31.52 -19.81 -12.96
C SER A 532 -31.16 -18.41 -12.47
N ILE A 533 -31.83 -17.98 -11.40
CA ILE A 533 -31.63 -16.69 -10.75
C ILE A 533 -30.75 -16.89 -9.51
N THR A 534 -29.68 -16.12 -9.39
CA THR A 534 -28.85 -16.05 -8.19
C THR A 534 -28.82 -14.60 -7.70
N TRP A 535 -29.29 -14.36 -6.47
CA TRP A 535 -29.49 -13.01 -5.95
C TRP A 535 -28.54 -12.73 -4.78
N LEU A 536 -27.65 -11.75 -4.97
CA LEU A 536 -26.78 -11.17 -3.95
C LEU A 536 -27.24 -9.76 -3.56
N GLN A 537 -27.16 -9.41 -2.28
CA GLN A 537 -27.35 -8.05 -1.79
C GLN A 537 -26.07 -7.55 -1.12
N ILE A 538 -25.58 -6.40 -1.56
CA ILE A 538 -24.47 -5.67 -0.96
C ILE A 538 -25.05 -4.49 -0.19
N ARG A 539 -24.96 -4.54 1.14
CA ARG A 539 -25.43 -3.46 2.02
C ARG A 539 -24.43 -2.31 2.05
N PRO A 540 -24.86 -1.08 2.38
CA PRO A 540 -24.00 0.11 2.39
C PRO A 540 -22.81 -0.02 3.36
N ASN A 541 -22.98 -0.79 4.44
CA ASN A 541 -21.91 -1.08 5.39
C ASN A 541 -20.82 -2.02 4.82
N GLY A 542 -21.07 -2.67 3.68
CA GLY A 542 -20.19 -3.63 3.00
C GLY A 542 -20.57 -5.09 3.22
N ARG A 543 -21.59 -5.39 4.03
CA ARG A 543 -22.03 -6.78 4.26
C ARG A 543 -22.73 -7.33 3.02
N VAL A 544 -22.30 -8.50 2.58
CA VAL A 544 -22.90 -9.22 1.47
C VAL A 544 -23.82 -10.33 2.00
N THR A 545 -24.92 -10.57 1.32
CA THR A 545 -25.85 -11.66 1.63
C THR A 545 -26.32 -12.32 0.34
N LEU A 546 -26.21 -13.65 0.26
CA LEU A 546 -26.83 -14.45 -0.79
C LEU A 546 -28.27 -14.73 -0.38
N LYS A 547 -29.22 -14.18 -1.11
CA LYS A 547 -30.66 -14.37 -0.89
C LYS A 547 -31.15 -15.68 -1.51
N SER A 548 -30.64 -16.01 -2.69
CA SER A 548 -30.93 -17.27 -3.38
C SER A 548 -29.76 -17.65 -4.29
N LEU A 549 -29.55 -18.95 -4.46
CA LEU A 549 -28.58 -19.53 -5.37
C LEU A 549 -29.30 -20.48 -6.32
N SER A 550 -29.12 -20.27 -7.62
CA SER A 550 -29.74 -21.08 -8.68
C SER A 550 -31.25 -21.33 -8.51
N ASP A 551 -32.00 -20.28 -8.21
CA ASP A 551 -33.46 -20.35 -8.16
C ASP A 551 -34.02 -20.60 -9.56
N VAL A 552 -34.68 -21.75 -9.71
CA VAL A 552 -35.38 -22.21 -10.92
C VAL A 552 -36.86 -22.45 -10.67
N GLY A 553 -37.45 -21.92 -9.58
CA GLY A 553 -38.84 -22.19 -9.22
C GLY A 553 -39.87 -21.71 -10.26
N HIS A 554 -39.45 -20.86 -11.19
CA HIS A 554 -40.27 -20.40 -12.33
C HIS A 554 -40.25 -21.37 -13.53
N LEU A 555 -39.37 -22.38 -13.52
CA LEU A 555 -39.28 -23.37 -14.57
C LEU A 555 -40.04 -24.65 -14.16
N PRO A 556 -40.93 -25.18 -15.01
CA PRO A 556 -41.45 -26.53 -14.83
C PRO A 556 -40.31 -27.54 -14.74
N HIS A 557 -40.42 -28.53 -13.85
CA HIS A 557 -39.32 -29.47 -13.58
C HIS A 557 -38.73 -30.11 -14.85
N LYS A 558 -39.58 -30.50 -15.82
CA LYS A 558 -39.17 -31.07 -17.12
C LYS A 558 -38.33 -30.13 -18.01
N LYS A 559 -38.29 -28.84 -17.70
CA LYS A 559 -37.53 -27.82 -18.42
C LYS A 559 -36.28 -27.39 -17.65
N VAL A 560 -36.00 -27.93 -16.46
CA VAL A 560 -34.79 -27.60 -15.70
C VAL A 560 -33.64 -28.41 -16.27
N THR A 561 -32.59 -27.71 -16.71
CA THR A 561 -31.38 -28.34 -17.24
C THR A 561 -30.15 -27.80 -16.54
N PHE A 562 -29.18 -28.68 -16.35
CA PHE A 562 -27.82 -28.36 -15.94
C PHE A 562 -26.91 -28.72 -17.12
N GLY A 563 -25.72 -28.16 -17.09
CA GLY A 563 -24.66 -28.42 -18.06
C GLY A 563 -23.36 -27.88 -17.55
#